data_AF-A0A7J0C4A4-F1
#
_entry.id   AF-A0A7J0C4A4-F1
#
_cell.length_a   1.000
_cell.length_b   1.000
_cell.length_c   1.000
_cell.angle_alpha   90.00
_cell.angle_beta   90.00
_cell.angle_gamma   90.00
#
_symmetry.space_group_name_H-M   'P 1'
#
loop_
_entity.id
_entity.type
_entity.pdbx_description
1 polymer ?
#
loop_
_entity_poly.entity_id
_entity_poly.type
_entity_poly.pdbx_seq_one_letter_code
_entity_poly.pdbx_strand_id
1 'polypeptide(L)' 'MLGGRIVAADEEAYVRGVRAVIEDRARRGGTGRATPVTVAGGGDRPVAEGAAQLVLAPVFGRVNGTGALRGAV' A
#
# COMPACT_ATOMS: atom_id res chain seq x y z
N MET A 1 -0.07 3.19 2.07
CA MET A 1 1.26 2.57 1.85
C MET A 1 1.95 2.43 3.18
N LEU A 2 2.84 1.45 3.32
CA LEU A 2 3.71 1.27 4.47
C LEU A 2 5.13 1.70 4.09
N GLY A 3 5.78 2.49 4.95
CA GLY A 3 7.13 2.98 4.69
C GLY A 3 7.89 3.19 5.99
N GLY A 4 9.15 3.59 5.85
CA GLY A 4 10.07 3.79 6.97
C GLY A 4 10.94 2.57 7.25
N ARG A 5 12.04 2.82 7.97
CA ARG A 5 13.12 1.84 8.22
C ARG A 5 12.64 0.59 8.94
N ILE A 6 11.66 0.72 9.83
CA ILE A 6 11.13 -0.40 10.62
C ILE A 6 10.30 -1.35 9.75
N VAL A 7 9.46 -0.81 8.86
CA VAL A 7 8.69 -1.62 7.91
C VAL A 7 9.61 -2.31 6.93
N ALA A 8 10.64 -1.62 6.43
CA ALA A 8 11.62 -2.19 5.51
C ALA A 8 12.42 -3.36 6.12
N ALA A 9 12.56 -3.40 7.45
CA ALA A 9 13.26 -4.50 8.14
C ALA A 9 12.44 -5.80 8.20
N ASP A 10 11.11 -5.73 8.08
CA ASP A 10 10.23 -6.91 8.11
C ASP A 10 8.96 -6.68 7.28
N GLU A 11 9.16 -6.45 5.98
CA GLU A 11 8.13 -5.97 5.07
C GLU A 11 6.88 -6.87 5.05
N GLU A 12 7.08 -8.18 4.97
CA GLU A 12 6.00 -9.16 4.84
C GLU A 12 5.14 -9.25 6.10
N ALA A 13 5.75 -9.22 7.30
CA ALA A 13 5.00 -9.26 8.54
C ALA A 13 4.12 -8.00 8.69
N TYR A 14 4.67 -6.83 8.38
CA TYR A 14 3.93 -5.57 8.44
C TYR A 14 2.78 -5.52 7.43
N VAL A 15 3.01 -5.91 6.17
CA VAL A 15 1.93 -5.93 5.16
C VAL A 15 0.81 -6.87 5.56
N ARG A 16 1.14 -8.09 6.00
CA ARG A 16 0.16 -9.10 6.40
C ARG A 16 -0.66 -8.63 7.60
N GLY A 17 0.02 -8.15 8.65
CA GLY A 17 -0.61 -7.70 9.88
C GLY A 17 -1.54 -6.51 9.65
N VAL A 18 -1.06 -5.46 8.96
CA VAL A 18 -1.87 -4.26 8.70
C VAL A 18 -3.05 -4.58 7.78
N ARG A 19 -2.86 -5.45 6.76
CA ARG A 19 -3.97 -5.90 5.91
C ARG A 19 -5.07 -6.57 6.73
N ALA A 20 -4.72 -7.51 7.61
CA ALA A 20 -5.69 -8.20 8.45
C ALA A 20 -6.50 -7.24 9.33
N VAL A 21 -5.83 -6.24 9.94
CA VAL A 21 -6.49 -5.22 10.77
C VAL A 21 -7.44 -4.33 9.95
N ILE A 22 -7.01 -3.90 8.75
CA ILE A 22 -7.83 -3.03 7.90
C ILE A 22 -9.04 -3.79 7.34
N GLU A 23 -8.88 -5.05 6.95
CA GLU A 23 -9.99 -5.90 6.51
C GLU A 23 -10.99 -6.12 7.64
N ASP A 24 -10.52 -6.37 8.86
CA ASP A 24 -11.38 -6.52 10.02
C ASP A 24 -12.16 -5.25 10.34
N ARG A 25 -11.50 -4.09 10.27
CA ARG A 25 -12.14 -2.80 10.47
C ARG A 25 -13.19 -2.51 9.39
N ALA A 26 -12.91 -2.84 8.13
CA ALA A 26 -13.85 -2.65 7.03
C ALA A 26 -15.11 -3.51 7.20
N ARG A 27 -14.96 -4.76 7.67
CA ARG A 27 -16.10 -5.64 8.01
C ARG A 27 -16.97 -5.06 9.11
N ARG A 28 -16.36 -4.55 10.19
CA ARG A 28 -17.09 -4.01 11.34
C ARG A 28 -17.73 -2.65 11.07
N GLY A 29 -17.09 -1.81 10.27
CA GLY A 29 -17.52 -0.43 10.01
C GLY A 29 -18.57 -0.28 8.91
N GLY A 30 -18.91 -1.34 8.18
CA GLY A 30 -19.88 -1.29 7.08
C GLY A 30 -19.44 -0.44 5.87
N THR A 31 -18.18 0.02 5.84
CA THR A 31 -17.63 0.96 4.84
C THR A 31 -17.35 0.31 3.47
N GLY A 32 -17.76 -0.94 3.25
CA GLY A 32 -17.45 -1.68 2.02
C GLY A 32 -15.98 -2.12 1.93
N ARG A 33 -15.44 -2.16 0.70
CA ARG A 33 -14.14 -2.78 0.35
C ARG A 33 -12.97 -2.24 1.18
N ALA A 34 -12.16 -3.13 1.73
CA ALA A 34 -10.96 -2.80 2.49
C ALA A 34 -9.95 -2.01 1.62
N THR A 35 -9.32 -0.98 2.21
CA THR A 35 -8.25 -0.22 1.57
C THR A 35 -7.04 -1.13 1.33
N PRO A 36 -6.57 -1.29 0.07
CA PRO A 36 -5.41 -2.13 -0.20
C PRO A 36 -4.14 -1.61 0.46
N VAL A 37 -3.36 -2.54 1.03
CA VAL A 37 -2.09 -2.28 1.72
C VAL A 37 -0.93 -2.76 0.85
N THR A 38 0.04 -1.87 0.63
CA THR A 38 1.26 -2.08 -0.15
C THR A 38 2.43 -1.32 0.48
N VAL A 39 3.65 -1.75 0.19
CA VAL A 39 4.87 -1.08 0.65
C VAL A 39 5.27 0.01 -0.33
N ALA A 40 5.77 1.11 0.19
CA ALA A 40 6.26 2.24 -0.59
C ALA A 40 7.52 1.83 -1.36
N GLY A 41 7.52 2.00 -2.68
CA GLY A 41 8.62 1.62 -3.57
C GLY A 41 9.87 2.52 -3.51
N GLY A 42 10.05 3.31 -2.44
CA GLY A 42 11.28 4.09 -2.20
C GLY A 42 11.45 5.39 -3.00
N GLY A 43 10.43 5.90 -3.69
CA GLY A 43 10.49 7.20 -4.38
C GLY A 43 10.54 8.40 -3.43
N ASP A 44 10.87 9.59 -3.94
CA ASP A 44 11.05 10.82 -3.16
C ASP A 44 9.74 11.32 -2.49
N ARG A 45 8.58 10.89 -3.03
CA ARG A 45 7.26 11.37 -2.58
C ARG A 45 6.26 10.21 -2.41
N PRO A 46 6.57 9.23 -1.54
CA PRO A 46 5.78 8.00 -1.44
C PRO A 46 4.36 8.26 -0.92
N VAL A 47 4.17 9.32 -0.13
CA VAL A 47 2.85 9.75 0.35
C VAL A 47 2.02 10.35 -0.78
N ALA A 48 2.63 11.22 -1.60
CA ALA A 48 1.92 11.85 -2.72
C ALA A 48 1.53 10.82 -3.78
N GLU A 49 2.40 9.86 -4.08
CA GLU A 49 2.12 8.74 -4.98
C GLU A 49 1.00 7.85 -4.44
N GLY A 50 1.04 7.47 -3.16
CA GLY A 50 -0.03 6.72 -2.52
C GLY A 50 -1.37 7.45 -2.53
N ALA A 51 -1.35 8.76 -2.30
CA ALA A 51 -2.55 9.60 -2.36
C ALA A 51 -3.12 9.68 -3.79
N ALA A 52 -2.25 9.88 -4.80
CA ALA A 52 -2.65 9.85 -6.19
C ALA A 52 -3.30 8.51 -6.56
N GLN A 53 -2.73 7.38 -6.12
CA GLN A 53 -3.33 6.06 -6.34
C GLN A 53 -4.68 5.87 -5.63
N LEU A 54 -4.94 6.54 -4.50
CA LEU A 54 -6.24 6.48 -3.85
C LEU A 54 -7.30 7.24 -4.63
N VAL A 55 -6.95 8.43 -5.14
CA VAL A 55 -7.90 9.31 -5.85
C VAL A 55 -8.12 8.87 -7.29
N LEU A 56 -7.05 8.45 -7.98
CA LEU A 56 -7.08 8.21 -9.42
C LEU A 56 -7.43 6.76 -9.80
N ALA A 57 -7.22 5.79 -8.90
CA ALA A 57 -7.47 4.40 -9.26
C ALA A 57 -8.92 4.02 -9.63
N PRO A 58 -9.98 4.68 -9.12
CA PRO A 58 -11.33 4.44 -9.63
C PRO A 58 -11.48 4.77 -11.13
N VAL A 59 -10.67 5.69 -11.65
CA VAL A 59 -10.69 6.13 -13.04
C VAL A 59 -9.77 5.29 -13.93
N PHE A 60 -8.58 4.95 -13.41
CA PHE A 60 -7.51 4.33 -14.20
C PHE A 60 -7.20 2.87 -13.82
N GLY A 61 -7.86 2.32 -12.80
CA GLY A 61 -7.50 1.04 -12.20
C GLY A 61 -6.32 1.16 -11.21
N ARG A 62 -6.06 0.07 -10.47
CA ARG A 62 -4.95 -0.01 -9.51
C ARG A 62 -3.76 -0.67 -10.19
N VAL A 63 -2.60 -0.02 -10.17
CA VAL A 63 -1.33 -0.71 -10.47
C VAL A 63 -0.95 -1.50 -9.21
N ASN A 64 -0.98 -2.83 -9.31
CA ASN A 64 -0.47 -3.67 -8.23
C ASN A 64 1.04 -3.44 -8.16
N GLY A 65 1.53 -2.83 -7.08
CA GLY A 65 2.95 -2.53 -6.85
C GLY A 65 3.82 -3.76 -6.62
N THR A 66 3.64 -4.83 -7.40
CA THR A 66 4.61 -5.92 -7.56
C THR A 66 5.39 -5.66 -8.83
N GLY A 67 6.30 -4.70 -8.74
CA GLY A 67 7.26 -4.37 -9.77
C GLY A 67 8.49 -3.85 -9.06
N ALA A 68 9.36 -4.77 -8.66
CA ALA A 68 10.74 -4.43 -8.39
C ALA A 68 11.28 -3.73 -9.65
N LEU A 69 11.44 -2.40 -9.60
CA LEU A 69 12.45 -1.74 -10.43
C LEU A 69 13.81 -2.08 -9.81
N ARG A 70 14.17 -3.36 -9.88
CA ARG A 70 15.54 -3.80 -9.69
C ARG A 70 16.24 -3.50 -11.01
N GLY A 71 17.15 -2.53 -10.98
CA GLY A 71 18.18 -2.32 -12.00
C GLY A 71 17.81 -1.32 -13.10
N ALA A 72 18.18 -0.06 -12.88
CA ALA A 72 18.58 0.86 -13.94
C ALA A 72 19.42 2.00 -13.36
N VAL A 73 20.62 1.68 -12.87
CA VAL A 73 21.94 2.21 -13.31
C VAL A 73 23.04 1.50 -12.51
#